data_AF-A0A7K2ZQN6-F1
#
_entry.id   AF-A0A7K2ZQN6-F1
#
_cell.length_a   1.000
_cell.length_b   1.000
_cell.length_c   1.000
_cell.angle_alpha   90.00
_cell.angle_beta   90.00
_cell.angle_gamma   90.00
#
_symmetry.space_group_name_H-M   'P 1'
#
loop_
_entity.id
_entity.type
_entity.pdbx_description
1 polymer ?
#
loop_
_entity_poly.entity_id
_entity_poly.type
_entity_poly.pdbx_seq_one_letter_code
_entity_poly.pdbx_strand_id
1 'polypeptide(L)'
;PPGPPPGSTPPPGGVHHAETMFANSGPIPVPGPPGPPGPPPGAPQVHQQGGPGGPHTPPPPAYGYPQQPSGLPTVGPGYQAVLRFRAPDGSEQQLIRRSAPGTPHPEWQMLHELRAMNVSPQQVIELHTELESCELPGGYCARMIRETWPQVRITCVAPYGTDHASRQQGMQHLLTHQGELHQVADGPARPAPLRAPLPQMPP
;
A
#
# COMPACT_ATOMS: atom_id res chain seq x y z
N PRO A 1 -47.00 40.22 -7.75
CA PRO A 1 -45.73 40.61 -8.41
C PRO A 1 -45.67 39.91 -9.78
N PRO A 2 -45.32 40.61 -10.88
CA PRO A 2 -45.34 40.02 -12.23
C PRO A 2 -44.10 39.14 -12.49
N GLY A 3 -44.26 38.13 -13.33
CA GLY A 3 -43.23 37.14 -13.66
C GLY A 3 -42.13 37.65 -14.62
N PRO A 4 -41.00 36.94 -14.72
CA PRO A 4 -39.85 37.36 -15.52
C PRO A 4 -40.02 37.07 -17.04
N PRO A 5 -39.39 37.87 -17.91
CA PRO A 5 -39.47 37.74 -19.37
C PRO A 5 -38.53 36.65 -19.93
N PRO A 6 -38.75 36.18 -21.17
CA PRO A 6 -38.03 35.06 -21.76
C PRO A 6 -36.77 35.48 -22.54
N GLY A 7 -35.76 34.59 -22.52
CA GLY A 7 -34.71 34.50 -23.53
C GLY A 7 -33.43 35.27 -23.22
N SER A 8 -32.31 34.54 -23.08
CA SER A 8 -30.97 34.86 -23.60
C SER A 8 -29.92 33.92 -22.97
N THR A 9 -29.62 32.81 -23.63
CA THR A 9 -28.45 31.95 -23.37
C THR A 9 -27.17 32.60 -23.93
N PRO A 10 -26.05 32.64 -23.20
CA PRO A 10 -24.76 33.07 -23.74
C PRO A 10 -23.96 31.90 -24.35
N PRO A 11 -23.20 32.12 -25.46
CA PRO A 11 -22.32 31.12 -26.07
C PRO A 11 -20.87 31.16 -25.53
N PRO A 12 -20.04 30.13 -25.83
CA PRO A 12 -18.75 29.90 -25.18
C PRO A 12 -17.52 30.34 -26.03
N GLY A 13 -16.41 30.61 -25.35
CA GLY A 13 -15.04 30.33 -25.82
C GLY A 13 -14.30 31.41 -26.63
N GLY A 14 -13.24 31.97 -26.03
CA GLY A 14 -12.18 32.72 -26.71
C GLY A 14 -10.81 32.38 -26.10
N VAL A 15 -9.87 31.96 -26.94
CA VAL A 15 -8.51 31.50 -26.61
C VAL A 15 -7.50 32.63 -26.84
N HIS A 16 -6.48 32.81 -25.99
CA HIS A 16 -5.17 33.37 -26.36
C HIS A 16 -4.12 33.09 -25.28
N HIS A 17 -3.10 32.28 -25.58
CA HIS A 17 -1.71 32.42 -25.11
C HIS A 17 -0.85 31.70 -26.17
N ALA A 18 -0.19 32.43 -27.07
CA ALA A 18 1.08 33.14 -26.91
C ALA A 18 2.28 32.16 -26.83
N GLU A 19 2.99 32.17 -27.95
CA GLU A 19 4.20 31.50 -28.39
C GLU A 19 5.43 31.82 -27.53
N THR A 20 6.31 30.84 -27.27
CA THR A 20 7.75 31.10 -27.17
C THR A 20 8.51 29.86 -27.65
N MET A 21 9.23 30.08 -28.75
CA MET A 21 10.25 29.26 -29.40
C MET A 21 11.19 28.57 -28.40
N PHE A 22 11.64 27.34 -28.69
CA PHE A 22 13.08 27.03 -28.61
C PHE A 22 13.45 25.76 -29.40
N ALA A 23 14.36 25.99 -30.35
CA ALA A 23 15.29 25.13 -31.07
C ALA A 23 15.20 23.59 -30.95
N ASN A 24 15.00 23.00 -32.12
CA ASN A 24 15.42 21.66 -32.54
C ASN A 24 16.92 21.42 -32.28
N SER A 25 17.26 20.35 -31.55
CA SER A 25 18.60 19.77 -31.50
C SER A 25 18.46 18.28 -31.26
N GLY A 26 18.65 17.48 -32.32
CA GLY A 26 18.62 16.03 -32.25
C GLY A 26 19.78 15.47 -31.41
N PRO A 27 19.60 14.38 -30.66
CA PRO A 27 20.71 13.75 -29.95
C PRO A 27 21.49 12.77 -30.84
N ILE A 28 22.79 13.06 -30.93
CA ILE A 28 23.93 12.21 -31.29
C ILE A 28 23.86 10.82 -30.60
N PRO A 29 24.32 9.72 -31.23
CA PRO A 29 24.36 8.40 -30.59
C PRO A 29 25.32 8.36 -29.40
N VAL A 30 24.82 7.95 -28.24
CA VAL A 30 25.62 7.71 -27.03
C VAL A 30 26.05 6.24 -26.94
N PRO A 31 27.34 5.92 -26.68
CA PRO A 31 27.81 4.55 -26.49
C PRO A 31 27.22 3.88 -25.24
N GLY A 32 26.87 2.60 -25.34
CA GLY A 32 26.36 1.81 -24.22
C GLY A 32 27.40 1.50 -23.14
N PRO A 33 26.98 1.22 -21.90
CA PRO A 33 27.88 0.90 -20.79
C PRO A 33 28.55 -0.48 -20.97
N PRO A 34 29.74 -0.71 -20.38
CA PRO A 34 30.45 -2.00 -20.46
C PRO A 34 29.65 -3.13 -19.79
N GLY A 35 29.64 -4.30 -20.43
CA GLY A 35 29.03 -5.52 -19.88
C GLY A 35 29.72 -6.02 -18.61
N PRO A 36 29.01 -6.76 -17.75
CA PRO A 36 29.56 -7.24 -16.49
C PRO A 36 30.69 -8.27 -16.70
N PRO A 37 31.68 -8.35 -15.79
CA PRO A 37 32.76 -9.32 -15.86
C PRO A 37 32.26 -10.77 -15.82
N GLY A 38 32.90 -11.64 -16.60
CA GLY A 38 32.59 -13.07 -16.63
C GLY A 38 32.88 -13.78 -15.30
N PRO A 39 32.20 -14.92 -15.05
CA PRO A 39 32.33 -15.64 -13.78
C PRO A 39 33.72 -16.29 -13.61
N PRO A 40 34.21 -16.43 -12.36
CA PRO A 40 35.50 -17.06 -12.07
C PRO A 40 35.48 -18.57 -12.36
N PRO A 41 36.64 -19.19 -12.70
CA PRO A 41 36.73 -20.61 -12.93
C PRO A 41 36.61 -21.36 -11.59
N GLY A 42 35.59 -22.21 -11.45
CA GLY A 42 35.48 -23.11 -10.29
C GLY A 42 34.08 -23.45 -9.78
N ALA A 43 32.99 -23.04 -10.43
CA ALA A 43 31.64 -23.44 -10.02
C ALA A 43 31.28 -24.83 -10.58
N PRO A 44 30.85 -25.81 -9.76
CA PRO A 44 30.28 -27.06 -10.27
C PRO A 44 28.94 -26.77 -10.95
N GLN A 45 28.78 -27.29 -12.16
CA GLN A 45 27.51 -27.25 -12.88
C GLN A 45 26.45 -28.04 -12.11
N VAL A 46 25.48 -27.35 -11.49
CA VAL A 46 24.30 -28.01 -10.94
C VAL A 46 23.30 -28.23 -12.06
N HIS A 47 23.35 -29.46 -12.56
CA HIS A 47 22.34 -30.06 -13.41
C HIS A 47 21.01 -30.01 -12.66
N GLN A 48 20.04 -29.23 -13.16
CA GLN A 48 18.68 -29.25 -12.64
C GLN A 48 18.03 -30.60 -12.98
N GLN A 49 18.04 -31.51 -12.02
CA GLN A 49 17.19 -32.69 -12.00
C GLN A 49 16.17 -32.53 -10.88
N GLY A 50 14.90 -32.48 -11.27
CA GLY A 50 13.76 -32.45 -10.36
C GLY A 50 13.68 -33.74 -9.53
N GLY A 51 13.38 -33.57 -8.24
CA GLY A 51 13.07 -34.64 -7.29
C GLY A 51 12.54 -34.04 -5.98
N PRO A 52 11.50 -34.62 -5.36
CA PRO A 52 10.86 -34.07 -4.17
C PRO A 52 11.64 -34.47 -2.91
N GLY A 53 11.98 -33.47 -2.09
CA GLY A 53 12.63 -33.68 -0.78
C GLY A 53 14.01 -33.03 -0.69
N GLY A 54 14.04 -31.72 -0.50
CA GLY A 54 15.25 -30.97 -0.14
C GLY A 54 15.01 -30.11 1.11
N PRO A 55 16.01 -29.88 1.97
CA PRO A 55 15.86 -29.12 3.20
C PRO A 55 15.45 -27.68 2.90
N HIS A 56 14.46 -27.19 3.63
CA HIS A 56 13.98 -25.81 3.56
C HIS A 56 15.11 -24.84 3.92
N THR A 57 15.71 -24.20 2.92
CA THR A 57 16.52 -23.00 3.16
C THR A 57 15.59 -21.88 3.64
N PRO A 58 15.83 -21.26 4.80
CA PRO A 58 15.01 -20.16 5.26
C PRO A 58 15.05 -19.01 4.25
N PRO A 59 13.93 -18.28 4.06
CA PRO A 59 13.88 -17.16 3.14
C PRO A 59 14.90 -16.08 3.54
N PRO A 60 15.43 -15.32 2.57
CA PRO A 60 16.39 -14.26 2.86
C PRO A 60 15.77 -13.19 3.77
N PRO A 61 16.56 -12.59 4.69
CA PRO A 61 16.06 -11.57 5.59
C PRO A 61 15.55 -10.34 4.83
N ALA A 62 14.34 -9.88 5.19
CA ALA A 62 13.76 -8.66 4.66
C ALA A 62 14.57 -7.45 5.12
N TYR A 63 15.28 -6.83 4.19
CA TYR A 63 16.20 -5.73 4.45
C TYR A 63 15.45 -4.54 5.07
N GLY A 64 15.82 -4.15 6.30
CA GLY A 64 15.28 -2.97 7.00
C GLY A 64 14.44 -3.25 8.26
N TYR A 65 14.13 -4.52 8.56
CA TYR A 65 13.51 -4.90 9.84
C TYR A 65 14.57 -5.34 10.86
N PRO A 66 14.48 -4.91 12.13
CA PRO A 66 15.29 -5.52 13.18
C PRO A 66 14.99 -7.02 13.25
N GLN A 67 16.04 -7.82 13.44
CA GLN A 67 15.95 -9.26 13.70
C GLN A 67 14.89 -9.49 14.78
N GLN A 68 13.82 -10.25 14.45
CA GLN A 68 12.68 -10.42 15.34
C GLN A 68 13.16 -11.03 16.66
N PRO A 69 12.90 -10.38 17.80
CA PRO A 69 13.01 -11.04 19.09
C PRO A 69 12.17 -12.31 19.08
N SER A 70 12.79 -13.44 19.41
CA SER A 70 12.10 -14.70 19.61
C SER A 70 10.97 -14.52 20.63
N GLY A 71 9.73 -14.79 20.23
CA GLY A 71 8.54 -14.63 21.08
C GLY A 71 7.49 -13.65 20.56
N LEU A 72 7.78 -12.87 19.50
CA LEU A 72 6.73 -12.10 18.83
C LEU A 72 5.86 -13.02 17.96
N PRO A 73 4.53 -12.90 18.07
CA PRO A 73 3.62 -13.66 17.24
C PRO A 73 3.76 -13.30 15.77
N THR A 74 3.92 -14.34 14.95
CA THR A 74 4.02 -14.25 13.49
C THR A 74 2.64 -14.39 12.85
N VAL A 75 2.38 -13.64 11.78
CA VAL A 75 1.10 -13.66 11.08
C VAL A 75 1.02 -14.72 9.99
N GLY A 76 -0.21 -15.06 9.60
CA GLY A 76 -0.51 -15.82 8.38
C GLY A 76 -0.33 -14.97 7.10
N PRO A 77 -1.29 -14.92 6.15
CA PRO A 77 -1.14 -14.18 4.88
C PRO A 77 -0.87 -12.68 5.06
N GLY A 78 -1.17 -12.14 6.24
CA GLY A 78 -0.96 -10.74 6.59
C GLY A 78 -2.08 -9.82 6.11
N TYR A 79 -2.18 -8.67 6.75
CA TYR A 79 -3.17 -7.62 6.46
C TYR A 79 -2.59 -6.23 6.68
N GLN A 80 -3.28 -5.24 6.14
CA GLN A 80 -2.94 -3.82 6.29
C GLN A 80 -3.65 -3.19 7.49
N ALA A 81 -2.95 -2.28 8.15
CA ALA A 81 -3.50 -1.33 9.09
C ALA A 81 -3.09 0.09 8.71
N VAL A 82 -3.93 1.06 9.07
CA VAL A 82 -3.69 2.50 8.95
C VAL A 82 -3.94 3.14 10.30
N LEU A 83 -2.93 3.81 10.84
CA LEU A 83 -3.00 4.50 12.13
C LEU A 83 -2.83 5.99 11.93
N ARG A 84 -3.64 6.79 12.62
CA ARG A 84 -3.58 8.25 12.61
C ARG A 84 -3.16 8.77 13.98
N PHE A 85 -2.20 9.67 14.01
CA PHE A 85 -1.62 10.19 15.26
C PHE A 85 -1.22 11.67 15.12
N ARG A 86 -0.94 12.34 16.25
CA ARG A 86 -0.28 13.65 16.27
C ARG A 86 1.22 13.48 16.51
N ALA A 87 2.02 14.02 15.60
CA ALA A 87 3.47 14.06 15.73
C ALA A 87 3.88 15.09 16.82
N PRO A 88 5.15 15.06 17.29
CA PRO A 88 5.64 15.98 18.31
C PRO A 88 5.55 17.46 17.95
N ASP A 89 5.51 17.78 16.65
CA ASP A 89 5.31 19.13 16.11
C ASP A 89 3.83 19.58 16.10
N GLY A 90 2.92 18.71 16.56
CA GLY A 90 1.48 18.95 16.58
C GLY A 90 0.76 18.61 15.27
N SER A 91 1.47 18.23 14.21
CA SER A 91 0.86 17.84 12.93
C SER A 91 0.16 16.48 13.02
N GLU A 92 -0.99 16.33 12.36
CA GLU A 92 -1.65 15.04 12.24
C GLU A 92 -1.04 14.24 11.07
N GLN A 93 -0.59 13.03 11.36
CA GLN A 93 0.09 12.14 10.41
C GLN A 93 -0.58 10.78 10.37
N GLN A 94 -0.31 10.04 9.28
CA GLN A 94 -0.76 8.68 9.09
C GLN A 94 0.43 7.73 8.94
N LEU A 95 0.32 6.57 9.57
CA LEU A 95 1.24 5.46 9.46
C LEU A 95 0.50 4.26 8.88
N ILE A 96 0.99 3.72 7.77
CA ILE A 96 0.42 2.55 7.10
C ILE A 96 1.40 1.39 7.22
N ARG A 97 0.95 0.24 7.72
CA ARG A 97 1.77 -0.97 7.80
C ARG A 97 1.00 -2.16 7.26
N ARG A 98 1.72 -3.02 6.54
CA ARG A 98 1.22 -4.30 6.04
C ARG A 98 2.10 -5.40 6.60
N SER A 99 1.47 -6.36 7.25
CA SER A 99 2.15 -7.59 7.65
C SER A 99 2.23 -8.55 6.46
N ALA A 100 3.32 -9.32 6.42
CA ALA A 100 3.55 -10.42 5.50
C ALA A 100 3.78 -11.72 6.31
N PRO A 101 3.64 -12.91 5.69
CA PRO A 101 3.98 -14.17 6.33
C PRO A 101 5.38 -14.12 6.94
N GLY A 102 5.53 -14.56 8.19
CA GLY A 102 6.82 -14.47 8.89
C GLY A 102 7.06 -13.16 9.64
N THR A 103 6.25 -12.12 9.45
CA THR A 103 6.42 -10.81 10.13
C THR A 103 5.44 -10.63 11.29
N PRO A 104 5.66 -9.67 12.20
CA PRO A 104 4.72 -9.38 13.28
C PRO A 104 3.40 -8.81 12.75
N HIS A 105 2.32 -8.90 13.54
CA HIS A 105 1.07 -8.18 13.24
C HIS A 105 1.32 -6.69 13.04
N PRO A 106 0.57 -6.02 12.14
CA PRO A 106 0.84 -4.64 11.77
C PRO A 106 0.68 -3.68 12.94
N GLU A 107 -0.15 -4.00 13.94
CA GLU A 107 -0.32 -3.17 15.16
C GLU A 107 0.94 -3.19 16.04
N TRP A 108 1.62 -4.33 16.12
CA TRP A 108 2.93 -4.40 16.77
C TRP A 108 3.98 -3.61 15.98
N GLN A 109 3.97 -3.69 14.65
CA GLN A 109 4.87 -2.89 13.81
C GLN A 109 4.69 -1.39 14.07
N MET A 110 3.43 -0.93 14.06
CA MET A 110 3.08 0.47 14.33
C MET A 110 3.47 0.91 15.73
N LEU A 111 3.27 0.07 16.75
CA LEU A 111 3.73 0.38 18.10
C LEU A 111 5.23 0.66 18.17
N HIS A 112 6.04 -0.21 17.57
CA HIS A 112 7.48 -0.03 17.59
C HIS A 112 7.90 1.24 16.86
N GLU A 113 7.25 1.54 15.75
CA GLU A 113 7.59 2.72 14.97
C GLU A 113 7.15 4.03 15.60
N LEU A 114 5.96 4.10 16.18
CA LEU A 114 5.54 5.26 16.95
C LEU A 114 6.51 5.55 18.11
N ARG A 115 7.01 4.49 18.77
CA ARG A 115 8.05 4.63 19.79
C ARG A 115 9.37 5.15 19.22
N ALA A 116 9.78 4.66 18.04
CA ALA A 116 10.97 5.14 17.35
C ALA A 116 10.86 6.61 16.90
N MET A 117 9.64 7.08 16.63
CA MET A 117 9.33 8.49 16.31
C MET A 117 9.05 9.34 17.56
N ASN A 118 9.22 8.79 18.77
CA ASN A 118 8.92 9.47 20.04
C ASN A 118 7.47 10.00 20.13
N VAL A 119 6.52 9.34 19.45
CA VAL A 119 5.10 9.67 19.54
C VAL A 119 4.53 9.11 20.85
N SER A 120 3.96 10.00 21.66
CA SER A 120 3.30 9.62 22.90
C SER A 120 2.05 8.77 22.61
N PRO A 121 1.79 7.71 23.40
CA PRO A 121 0.62 6.85 23.18
C PRO A 121 -0.73 7.58 23.25
N GLN A 122 -0.80 8.70 23.97
CA GLN A 122 -1.96 9.59 24.08
C GLN A 122 -2.23 10.38 22.78
N GLN A 123 -1.25 10.45 21.88
CA GLN A 123 -1.37 11.15 20.60
C GLN A 123 -1.91 10.25 19.47
N VAL A 124 -2.17 8.98 19.74
CA VAL A 124 -2.79 8.06 18.78
C VAL A 124 -4.30 8.26 18.78
N ILE A 125 -4.86 8.59 17.60
CA ILE A 125 -6.25 9.05 17.45
C ILE A 125 -7.14 7.94 16.87
N GLU A 126 -6.71 7.31 15.78
CA GLU A 126 -7.53 6.35 15.03
C GLU A 126 -6.68 5.19 14.55
N LEU A 127 -7.25 3.98 14.57
CA LEU A 127 -6.68 2.78 14.00
C LEU A 127 -7.74 2.09 13.13
N HIS A 128 -7.41 1.89 11.86
CA HIS A 128 -8.22 1.15 10.91
C HIS A 128 -7.46 -0.11 10.47
N THR A 129 -8.14 -1.25 10.45
CA THR A 129 -7.54 -2.56 10.12
C THR A 129 -8.40 -3.28 9.08
N GLU A 130 -7.78 -4.04 8.16
CA GLU A 130 -8.58 -4.88 7.24
C GLU A 130 -9.24 -6.06 7.97
N LEU A 131 -8.59 -6.57 9.02
CA LEU A 131 -9.11 -7.62 9.89
C LEU A 131 -9.05 -7.14 11.35
N GLU A 132 -10.12 -7.38 12.10
CA GLU A 132 -10.17 -7.06 13.53
C GLU A 132 -8.95 -7.60 14.28
N SER A 133 -8.36 -6.75 15.12
CA SER A 133 -7.18 -7.08 15.90
C SER A 133 -7.40 -8.32 16.77
N CYS A 134 -6.46 -9.26 16.69
CA CYS A 134 -6.60 -10.54 17.40
C CYS A 134 -6.53 -10.41 18.94
N GLU A 135 -7.34 -11.19 19.65
CA GLU A 135 -7.32 -11.35 21.12
C GLU A 135 -6.69 -12.69 21.57
N LEU A 136 -6.30 -13.53 20.62
CA LEU A 136 -5.86 -14.90 20.89
C LEU A 136 -4.36 -15.03 21.19
N PRO A 137 -3.94 -16.15 21.80
CA PRO A 137 -2.53 -16.52 21.88
C PRO A 137 -1.89 -16.52 20.51
N GLY A 138 -0.66 -16.00 20.43
CA GLY A 138 -0.04 -15.78 19.14
C GLY A 138 -0.48 -14.48 18.47
N GLY A 139 -0.87 -13.45 19.25
CA GLY A 139 -1.19 -12.16 18.67
C GLY A 139 -1.52 -11.01 19.62
N TYR A 140 -2.35 -11.22 20.66
CA TYR A 140 -2.80 -10.25 21.70
C TYR A 140 -2.87 -8.76 21.30
N CYS A 141 -3.19 -8.46 20.03
CA CYS A 141 -3.12 -7.11 19.49
C CYS A 141 -4.17 -6.22 20.14
N ALA A 142 -5.41 -6.71 20.25
CA ALA A 142 -6.49 -5.93 20.82
C ALA A 142 -6.28 -5.64 22.33
N ARG A 143 -5.69 -6.57 23.10
CA ARG A 143 -5.21 -6.28 24.46
C ARG A 143 -4.10 -5.22 24.45
N MET A 144 -3.05 -5.41 23.64
CA MET A 144 -1.92 -4.49 23.55
C MET A 144 -2.38 -3.06 23.21
N ILE A 145 -3.30 -2.93 22.26
CA ILE A 145 -3.87 -1.65 21.83
C ILE A 145 -4.62 -0.99 22.98
N ARG A 146 -5.50 -1.73 23.68
CA ARG A 146 -6.24 -1.20 24.84
C ARG A 146 -5.32 -0.74 25.97
N GLU A 147 -4.24 -1.48 26.22
CA GLU A 147 -3.25 -1.15 27.26
C GLU A 147 -2.36 0.04 26.85
N THR A 148 -2.09 0.21 25.55
CA THR A 148 -1.11 1.20 25.08
C THR A 148 -1.75 2.49 24.57
N TRP A 149 -2.84 2.42 23.81
CA TRP A 149 -3.50 3.55 23.15
C TRP A 149 -4.92 3.73 23.66
N PRO A 150 -5.11 4.18 24.93
CA PRO A 150 -6.44 4.19 25.56
C PRO A 150 -7.45 5.15 24.92
N GLN A 151 -7.00 6.09 24.07
CA GLN A 151 -7.84 7.09 23.40
C GLN A 151 -8.16 6.75 21.94
N VAL A 152 -7.60 5.66 21.40
CA VAL A 152 -7.71 5.35 19.98
C VAL A 152 -9.12 4.91 19.60
N ARG A 153 -9.67 5.45 18.51
CA ARG A 153 -10.87 4.92 17.87
C ARG A 153 -10.49 3.79 16.92
N ILE A 154 -10.96 2.58 17.21
CA ILE A 154 -10.65 1.38 16.44
C ILE A 154 -11.80 1.10 15.45
N THR A 155 -11.44 0.81 14.21
CA THR A 155 -12.37 0.33 13.17
C THR A 155 -11.72 -0.82 12.41
N CYS A 156 -12.54 -1.71 11.87
CA CYS A 156 -12.08 -2.81 11.03
C CYS A 156 -13.01 -3.04 9.84
N VAL A 157 -12.48 -3.63 8.77
CA VAL A 157 -13.27 -4.02 7.59
C VAL A 157 -13.95 -5.37 7.83
N ALA A 158 -13.19 -6.37 8.30
CA ALA A 158 -13.70 -7.70 8.62
C ALA A 158 -13.69 -7.95 10.13
N PRO A 159 -14.82 -8.36 10.75
CA PRO A 159 -14.76 -8.90 12.11
C PRO A 159 -13.97 -10.22 12.11
N TYR A 160 -13.18 -10.44 13.16
CA TYR A 160 -12.42 -11.67 13.36
C TYR A 160 -13.08 -12.55 14.43
N GLY A 161 -13.69 -11.92 15.45
CA GLY A 161 -14.42 -12.64 16.49
C GLY A 161 -13.54 -13.49 17.41
N THR A 162 -14.19 -14.29 18.26
CA THR A 162 -13.54 -15.05 19.33
C THR A 162 -13.59 -16.56 19.14
N ASP A 163 -14.57 -17.06 18.40
CA ASP A 163 -14.72 -18.48 18.10
C ASP A 163 -14.03 -18.88 16.79
N HIS A 164 -14.00 -20.17 16.47
CA HIS A 164 -13.32 -20.64 15.26
C HIS A 164 -14.07 -20.26 13.98
N ALA A 165 -15.40 -20.30 13.98
CA ALA A 165 -16.20 -20.06 12.78
C ALA A 165 -16.14 -18.58 12.36
N SER A 166 -16.29 -17.65 13.32
CA SER A 166 -16.13 -16.21 13.06
C SER A 166 -14.73 -15.89 12.50
N ARG A 167 -13.68 -16.53 13.02
CA ARG A 167 -12.31 -16.32 12.52
C ARG A 167 -12.11 -16.83 11.09
N GLN A 168 -12.62 -18.01 10.77
CA GLN A 168 -12.58 -18.52 9.39
C GLN A 168 -13.32 -17.59 8.44
N GLN A 169 -14.48 -17.07 8.85
CA GLN A 169 -15.24 -16.10 8.08
C GLN A 169 -14.48 -14.78 7.90
N GLY A 170 -13.87 -14.24 8.96
CA GLY A 170 -13.06 -13.03 8.92
C GLY A 170 -11.85 -13.18 8.00
N MET A 171 -11.14 -14.31 8.08
CA MET A 171 -10.02 -14.62 7.17
C MET A 171 -10.48 -14.75 5.71
N GLN A 172 -11.61 -15.42 5.47
CA GLN A 172 -12.17 -15.52 4.12
C GLN A 172 -12.53 -14.13 3.57
N HIS A 173 -13.16 -13.27 4.39
CA HIS A 173 -13.50 -11.91 4.00
C HIS A 173 -12.24 -11.07 3.70
N LEU A 174 -11.20 -11.18 4.54
CA LEU A 174 -9.91 -10.55 4.31
C LEU A 174 -9.32 -10.95 2.95
N LEU A 175 -9.25 -12.25 2.67
CA LEU A 175 -8.66 -12.77 1.43
C LEU A 175 -9.46 -12.33 0.20
N THR A 176 -10.79 -12.35 0.28
CA THR A 176 -11.65 -11.84 -0.79
C THR A 176 -11.43 -10.35 -1.01
N HIS A 177 -11.47 -9.54 0.05
CA HIS A 177 -11.27 -8.09 -0.01
C HIS A 177 -9.90 -7.72 -0.59
N GLN A 178 -8.83 -8.40 -0.15
CA GLN A 178 -7.50 -8.21 -0.72
C GLN A 178 -7.47 -8.60 -2.21
N GLY A 179 -8.12 -9.70 -2.60
CA GLY A 179 -8.23 -10.10 -4.00
C GLY A 179 -8.95 -9.04 -4.86
N GLU A 180 -10.00 -8.41 -4.35
CA GLU A 180 -10.70 -7.31 -5.02
C GLU A 180 -9.82 -6.07 -5.18
N LEU A 181 -9.10 -5.68 -4.11
CA LEU A 181 -8.19 -4.54 -4.15
C LEU A 181 -7.03 -4.73 -5.13
N HIS A 182 -6.41 -5.92 -5.18
CA HIS A 182 -5.34 -6.19 -6.15
C HIS A 182 -5.86 -6.09 -7.59
N GLN A 183 -7.07 -6.57 -7.87
CA GLN A 183 -7.68 -6.47 -9.20
C GLN A 183 -7.93 -5.02 -9.65
N VAL A 184 -8.19 -4.10 -8.71
CA VAL A 184 -8.36 -2.67 -9.01
C VAL A 184 -7.00 -1.96 -9.22
N ALA A 185 -5.95 -2.43 -8.55
CA ALA A 185 -4.61 -1.86 -8.66
C ALA A 185 -3.91 -2.20 -10.00
N ASP A 186 -4.22 -3.34 -10.62
CA ASP A 186 -3.69 -3.79 -11.92
C ASP A 186 -4.47 -3.26 -13.15
N GLY A 187 -5.16 -2.12 -13.03
CA GLY A 187 -5.89 -1.52 -14.15
C GLY A 187 -4.95 -0.88 -15.19
N PRO A 188 -5.02 -1.21 -16.50
CA PRO A 188 -4.28 -0.46 -17.51
C PRO A 188 -4.76 1.00 -17.52
N ALA A 189 -3.82 1.94 -17.65
CA ALA A 189 -4.12 3.37 -17.65
C ALA A 189 -5.25 3.67 -18.64
N ARG A 190 -6.37 4.21 -18.15
CA ARG A 190 -7.55 4.54 -18.96
C ARG A 190 -7.16 5.63 -19.96
N PRO A 191 -7.04 5.34 -21.28
CA PRO A 191 -6.74 6.38 -22.25
C PRO A 191 -7.96 7.29 -22.38
N ALA A 192 -7.77 8.59 -22.21
CA ALA A 192 -8.83 9.55 -22.46
C ALA A 192 -9.15 9.61 -23.98
N PRO A 193 -10.42 9.50 -24.40
CA PRO A 193 -10.77 9.71 -25.80
C PRO A 193 -10.63 11.20 -26.16
N LEU A 194 -9.50 11.56 -26.78
CA LEU A 194 -9.32 12.84 -27.47
C LEU A 194 -9.93 12.72 -28.86
N ARG A 195 -11.12 13.32 -29.06
CA ARG A 195 -11.73 13.42 -30.38
C ARG A 195 -11.12 14.62 -31.11
N ALA A 196 -10.37 14.37 -32.18
CA ALA A 196 -9.87 15.43 -33.06
C ALA A 196 -11.05 16.10 -33.81
N PRO A 197 -11.09 17.44 -33.93
CA PRO A 197 -12.07 18.12 -34.78
C PRO A 197 -11.87 17.74 -36.25
N LEU A 198 -12.96 17.44 -36.95
CA LEU A 198 -12.93 17.19 -38.39
C LEU A 198 -12.82 18.53 -39.15
N PRO A 199 -11.90 18.67 -40.12
CA PRO A 199 -11.83 19.87 -40.95
C PRO A 199 -13.10 19.99 -41.80
N GLN A 200 -13.74 21.16 -41.75
CA GLN A 200 -14.89 21.49 -42.59
C GLN A 200 -14.37 21.81 -43.99
N MET A 201 -14.89 21.12 -45.02
CA MET A 201 -14.64 21.49 -46.43
C MET A 201 -15.74 22.43 -46.93
N PRO A 202 -15.39 23.60 -47.51
CA PRO A 202 -16.36 24.46 -48.18
C PRO A 202 -16.77 23.90 -49.55
N PRO A 203 -18.02 24.10 -49.98
CA PRO A 203 -18.31 24.51 -51.35
C PRO A 203 -18.31 26.04 -51.48
#